data_AF-A0A699Z3B0-F1
#
_entry.id   AF-A0A699Z3B0-F1
#
_cell.length_a   1.000
_cell.length_b   1.000
_cell.length_c   1.000
_cell.angle_alpha   90.00
_cell.angle_beta   90.00
_cell.angle_gamma   90.00
#
_symmetry.space_group_name_H-M   'P 1'
#
loop_
_entity.id
_entity.type
_entity.pdbx_description
1 polymer ?
#
loop_
_entity_poly.entity_id
_entity_poly.type
_entity_poly.pdbx_seq_one_letter_code
_entity_poly.pdbx_strand_id
1 'polypeptide(L)'
;VKAELATVEKADAVTDSFARVNFHPECEAAVNEQINIEYAVSYVYHALYSYFDRDNVALRGFAKYFKEASDEEREHAELLMQYQNKRGGRVKLAGLAMPEMDFCHSEKGEALHAMELALALEK
;
A
#
# COMPACT_ATOMS: atom_id res chain seq x y z
N VAL A 1 30.25 -14.81 -16.48
CA VAL A 1 30.15 -13.65 -17.43
C VAL A 1 29.76 -14.04 -18.84
N LYS A 2 30.39 -15.03 -19.50
CA LYS A 2 30.02 -15.41 -20.89
C LYS A 2 28.55 -15.85 -21.04
N ALA A 3 28.04 -16.65 -20.10
CA ALA A 3 26.63 -17.07 -20.09
C ALA A 3 25.69 -15.88 -19.90
N GLU A 4 25.94 -15.03 -18.89
CA GLU A 4 25.16 -13.80 -18.64
C GLU A 4 25.15 -12.84 -19.84
N LEU A 5 26.31 -12.65 -20.50
CA LEU A 5 26.41 -11.81 -21.70
C LEU A 5 25.49 -12.33 -22.81
N ALA A 6 25.52 -13.65 -23.06
CA ALA A 6 24.67 -14.28 -24.07
C ALA A 6 23.17 -14.19 -23.72
N THR A 7 22.80 -14.16 -22.43
CA THR A 7 21.43 -13.91 -21.99
C THR A 7 21.00 -12.49 -22.33
N VAL A 8 21.84 -11.50 -22.02
CA VAL A 8 21.55 -10.09 -22.32
C VAL A 8 21.46 -9.83 -23.83
N GLU A 9 22.34 -10.43 -24.64
CA GLU A 9 22.33 -10.30 -26.10
C GLU A 9 21.09 -10.90 -26.76
N LYS A 10 20.44 -11.89 -26.13
CA LYS A 10 19.23 -12.56 -26.64
C LYS A 10 17.93 -12.00 -26.11
N ALA A 11 17.97 -11.22 -25.03
CA ALA A 11 16.79 -10.67 -24.38
C ALA A 11 16.16 -9.58 -25.25
N ASP A 12 14.82 -9.54 -25.26
CA ASP A 12 14.10 -8.47 -25.93
C ASP A 12 14.18 -7.21 -25.07
N ALA A 13 14.83 -6.17 -25.59
CA ALA A 13 15.07 -4.92 -24.87
C ALA A 13 13.81 -4.16 -24.48
N VAL A 14 12.65 -4.51 -25.05
CA VAL A 14 11.36 -3.86 -24.79
C VAL A 14 10.55 -4.62 -23.75
N THR A 15 10.57 -5.95 -23.77
CA THR A 15 9.71 -6.76 -22.88
C THR A 15 10.44 -7.31 -21.67
N ASP A 16 11.71 -7.69 -21.82
CA ASP A 16 12.47 -8.38 -20.79
C ASP A 16 13.15 -7.40 -19.84
N SER A 17 13.38 -7.86 -18.61
CA SER A 17 14.11 -7.07 -17.62
C SER A 17 15.55 -7.54 -17.55
N PHE A 18 16.50 -6.66 -17.90
CA PHE A 18 17.93 -6.95 -17.79
C PHE A 18 18.44 -7.03 -16.34
N ALA A 19 17.68 -6.53 -15.37
CA ALA A 19 18.07 -6.50 -13.96
C ALA A 19 17.57 -7.72 -13.16
N ARG A 20 16.69 -8.55 -13.74
CA ARG A 20 16.04 -9.64 -13.01
C ARG A 20 16.98 -10.83 -12.83
N VAL A 21 17.55 -10.95 -11.63
CA VAL A 21 18.42 -12.07 -11.24
C VAL A 21 17.92 -12.68 -9.93
N ASN A 22 17.75 -14.00 -9.90
CA ASN A 22 17.31 -14.78 -8.73
C ASN A 22 16.08 -14.17 -8.01
N PHE A 23 15.08 -13.74 -8.79
CA PHE A 23 13.86 -13.14 -8.28
C PHE A 23 12.65 -13.98 -8.72
N HIS A 24 12.29 -14.92 -7.85
CA HIS A 24 11.27 -15.94 -8.11
C HIS A 24 9.91 -15.29 -8.39
N PRO A 25 9.08 -15.86 -9.30
CA PRO A 25 7.74 -15.33 -9.59
C PRO A 25 6.84 -15.20 -8.36
N GLU A 26 6.96 -16.10 -7.38
CA GLU A 26 6.20 -16.02 -6.12
C GLU A 26 6.61 -14.80 -5.27
N CYS A 27 7.90 -14.45 -5.25
CA CYS A 27 8.36 -13.25 -4.56
C CYS A 27 7.84 -11.98 -5.26
N GLU A 28 7.85 -11.96 -6.60
CA GLU A 28 7.26 -10.85 -7.37
C GLU A 28 5.76 -10.71 -7.08
N ALA A 29 5.03 -11.82 -7.04
CA ALA A 29 3.61 -11.85 -6.73
C ALA A 29 3.33 -11.35 -5.31
N ALA A 30 4.08 -11.85 -4.31
CA ALA A 30 3.93 -11.43 -2.92
C ALA A 30 4.24 -9.94 -2.72
N VAL A 31 5.24 -9.39 -3.41
CA VAL A 31 5.50 -7.93 -3.35
C VAL A 31 4.35 -7.15 -3.97
N ASN A 32 3.76 -7.61 -5.08
CA ASN A 32 2.56 -6.97 -5.64
C ASN A 32 1.32 -7.09 -4.74
N GLU A 33 1.17 -8.20 -4.03
CA GLU A 33 0.13 -8.36 -3.02
C GLU A 33 0.31 -7.36 -1.88
N GLN A 34 1.53 -7.27 -1.33
CA GLN A 34 1.83 -6.32 -0.26
C GLN A 34 1.63 -4.86 -0.71
N ILE A 35 2.03 -4.49 -1.94
CA ILE A 35 1.77 -3.15 -2.49
C ILE A 35 0.27 -2.80 -2.43
N ASN A 36 -0.61 -3.76 -2.76
CA ASN A 36 -2.05 -3.54 -2.72
C ASN A 36 -2.59 -3.49 -1.28
N ILE A 37 -2.00 -4.24 -0.35
CA ILE A 37 -2.34 -4.15 1.08
C ILE A 37 -2.04 -2.73 1.59
N GLU A 38 -0.83 -2.21 1.36
CA GLU A 38 -0.47 -0.85 1.82
C GLU A 38 -1.37 0.22 1.18
N TYR A 39 -1.66 0.11 -0.12
CA TYR A 39 -2.61 1.02 -0.77
C TYR A 39 -4.03 0.92 -0.19
N ALA A 40 -4.50 -0.28 0.16
CA ALA A 40 -5.82 -0.46 0.76
C ALA A 40 -5.87 0.15 2.16
N VAL A 41 -4.85 -0.05 2.99
CA VAL A 41 -4.76 0.56 4.33
C VAL A 41 -4.66 2.08 4.21
N SER A 42 -3.84 2.61 3.29
CA SER A 42 -3.79 4.04 2.98
C SER A 42 -5.17 4.60 2.65
N TYR A 43 -5.98 3.87 1.87
CA TYR A 43 -7.31 4.31 1.47
C TYR A 43 -8.31 4.28 2.63
N VAL A 44 -8.22 3.28 3.53
CA VAL A 44 -9.00 3.22 4.77
C VAL A 44 -8.64 4.37 5.71
N TYR A 45 -7.36 4.68 5.90
CA TYR A 45 -6.95 5.84 6.70
C TYR A 45 -7.42 7.16 6.10
N HIS A 46 -7.48 7.28 4.78
CA HIS A 46 -8.06 8.46 4.13
C HIS A 46 -9.56 8.61 4.42
N ALA A 47 -10.30 7.50 4.48
CA ALA A 47 -11.70 7.49 4.87
C ALA A 47 -11.91 7.91 6.34
N LEU A 48 -11.06 7.40 7.25
CA LEU A 48 -11.03 7.81 8.65
C LEU A 48 -10.74 9.31 8.80
N TYR A 49 -9.73 9.83 8.09
CA TYR A 49 -9.48 11.28 8.01
C TYR A 49 -10.75 12.04 7.61
N SER A 50 -11.39 11.63 6.52
CA SER A 50 -12.58 12.30 5.99
C SER A 50 -13.76 12.26 6.96
N TYR A 51 -13.87 11.22 7.80
CA TYR A 51 -14.87 11.12 8.85
C TYR A 51 -14.60 12.07 10.02
N PHE A 52 -13.36 12.10 10.53
CA PHE A 52 -13.00 12.93 11.68
C PHE A 52 -12.91 14.43 11.35
N ASP A 53 -12.73 14.78 10.08
CA ASP A 53 -12.71 16.16 9.57
C ASP A 53 -14.13 16.74 9.35
N ARG A 54 -15.19 15.93 9.48
CA ARG A 54 -16.58 16.43 9.41
C ARG A 54 -16.84 17.46 10.51
N ASP A 55 -17.60 18.51 10.19
CA ASP A 55 -17.89 19.61 11.12
C ASP A 55 -18.65 19.17 12.38
N ASN A 56 -19.45 18.11 12.27
CA ASN A 56 -20.24 17.53 13.35
C ASN A 56 -19.49 16.47 14.18
N VAL A 57 -18.30 16.04 13.74
CA VAL A 57 -17.40 15.17 14.51
C VAL A 57 -16.30 16.04 15.16
N ALA A 58 -15.69 16.94 14.40
CA ALA A 58 -14.79 18.00 14.87
C ALA A 58 -13.55 17.53 15.68
N LEU A 59 -13.10 16.29 15.49
CA LEU A 59 -11.93 15.73 16.17
C LEU A 59 -10.65 15.95 15.33
N ARG A 60 -10.23 17.22 15.20
CA ARG A 60 -9.13 17.64 14.33
C ARG A 60 -7.79 16.92 14.56
N GLY A 61 -7.51 16.50 15.79
CA GLY A 61 -6.30 15.73 16.12
C GLY A 61 -6.30 14.36 15.45
N PHE A 62 -7.44 13.65 15.48
CA PHE A 62 -7.62 12.36 14.81
C PHE A 62 -7.63 12.53 13.29
N ALA A 63 -8.30 13.56 12.77
CA ALA A 63 -8.29 13.87 11.34
C ALA A 63 -6.86 14.05 10.83
N LYS A 64 -6.05 14.88 11.52
CA LYS A 64 -4.64 15.07 11.18
C LYS A 64 -3.85 13.75 11.23
N TYR A 65 -3.99 12.99 12.31
CA TYR A 65 -3.30 11.71 12.47
C TYR A 65 -3.60 10.74 11.32
N PHE A 66 -4.87 10.52 10.98
CA PHE A 66 -5.24 9.60 9.90
C PHE A 66 -4.88 10.13 8.52
N LYS A 67 -4.78 11.45 8.32
CA LYS A 67 -4.26 12.02 7.09
C LYS A 67 -2.78 11.69 6.92
N GLU A 68 -1.99 11.87 7.99
CA GLU A 68 -0.56 11.56 8.01
C GLU A 68 -0.33 10.05 7.84
N ALA A 69 -1.07 9.20 8.55
CA ALA A 69 -1.00 7.74 8.39
C ALA A 69 -1.38 7.28 6.98
N SER A 70 -2.41 7.86 6.36
CA SER A 70 -2.76 7.57 4.97
C SER A 70 -1.61 7.90 4.00
N ASP A 71 -0.89 8.99 4.25
CA ASP A 71 0.26 9.38 3.44
C ASP A 71 1.45 8.44 3.67
N GLU A 72 1.73 8.05 4.91
CA GLU A 72 2.77 7.08 5.28
C GLU A 72 2.55 5.71 4.62
N GLU A 73 1.34 5.14 4.68
CA GLU A 73 1.06 3.85 4.04
C GLU A 73 1.18 3.91 2.50
N ARG A 74 0.88 5.05 1.90
CA ARG A 74 1.12 5.23 0.47
C ARG A 74 2.62 5.26 0.16
N GLU A 75 3.44 5.88 1.01
CA GLU A 75 4.89 5.84 0.90
C GLU A 75 5.43 4.39 1.05
N HIS A 76 4.87 3.59 1.95
CA HIS A 76 5.19 2.15 2.06
C HIS A 76 4.92 1.40 0.74
N ALA A 77 3.75 1.62 0.13
CA ALA A 77 3.41 1.05 -1.18
C ALA A 77 4.42 1.47 -2.26
N GLU A 78 4.78 2.76 -2.31
CA GLU A 78 5.72 3.30 -3.28
C GLU A 78 7.14 2.73 -3.10
N LEU A 79 7.60 2.53 -1.86
CA LEU A 79 8.88 1.88 -1.57
C LEU A 79 8.92 0.44 -2.08
N LEU A 80 7.83 -0.32 -1.91
CA LEU A 80 7.71 -1.68 -2.44
C LEU A 80 7.66 -1.68 -3.98
N MET A 81 6.97 -0.72 -4.60
CA MET A 81 6.97 -0.56 -6.07
C MET A 81 8.38 -0.27 -6.61
N GLN A 82 9.13 0.60 -5.94
CA GLN A 82 10.52 0.88 -6.27
C GLN A 82 11.39 -0.38 -6.12
N TYR A 83 11.20 -1.15 -5.04
CA TYR A 83 11.90 -2.41 -4.83
C TYR A 83 11.59 -3.45 -5.91
N GLN A 84 10.30 -3.62 -6.27
CA GLN A 84 9.83 -4.49 -7.34
C GLN A 84 10.57 -4.17 -8.66
N ASN A 85 10.60 -2.91 -9.06
CA ASN A 85 11.28 -2.45 -10.27
C ASN A 85 12.81 -2.64 -10.17
N LYS A 86 13.40 -2.37 -8.99
CA LYS A 86 14.83 -2.57 -8.74
C LYS A 86 15.26 -4.04 -8.89
N ARG A 87 14.38 -4.98 -8.55
CA ARG A 87 14.60 -6.43 -8.74
C ARG A 87 14.25 -6.92 -10.16
N GLY A 88 13.82 -6.02 -11.03
CA GLY A 88 13.43 -6.34 -12.40
C GLY A 88 12.07 -7.04 -12.50
N GLY A 89 11.26 -7.03 -11.43
CA GLY A 89 9.87 -7.42 -11.47
C GLY A 89 8.99 -6.35 -12.12
N ARG A 90 7.71 -6.65 -12.29
CA ARG A 90 6.70 -5.75 -12.84
C ARG A 90 5.63 -5.47 -11.79
N VAL A 91 5.44 -4.19 -11.49
CA VAL A 91 4.36 -3.73 -10.62
C VAL A 91 3.01 -4.03 -11.26
N LYS A 92 2.10 -4.62 -10.50
CA LYS A 92 0.70 -4.86 -10.90
C LYS A 92 -0.23 -4.32 -9.82
N LEU A 93 -0.75 -3.12 -10.05
CA LEU A 93 -1.76 -2.52 -9.17
C LEU A 93 -3.10 -3.23 -9.39
N ALA A 94 -3.75 -3.60 -8.30
CA ALA A 94 -5.08 -4.22 -8.30
C ALA A 94 -6.16 -3.19 -7.95
N GLY A 95 -7.42 -3.60 -8.08
CA GLY A 95 -8.54 -2.78 -7.63
C GLY A 95 -8.55 -2.67 -6.10
N LEU A 96 -8.89 -1.48 -5.60
CA LEU A 96 -9.11 -1.25 -4.17
C LEU A 96 -10.59 -1.38 -3.84
N ALA A 97 -10.91 -2.07 -2.76
CA ALA A 97 -12.28 -2.12 -2.24
C ALA A 97 -12.69 -0.72 -1.73
N MET A 98 -13.98 -0.40 -1.82
CA MET A 98 -14.48 0.82 -1.20
C MET A 98 -14.39 0.68 0.33
N PRO A 99 -13.78 1.64 1.03
CA PRO A 99 -13.69 1.60 2.48
C PRO A 99 -15.04 1.95 3.12
N GLU A 100 -15.20 1.58 4.41
CA GLU A 100 -16.25 2.12 5.25
C GLU A 100 -16.06 3.65 5.40
N MET A 101 -17.17 4.39 5.46
CA MET A 101 -17.15 5.85 5.52
C MET A 101 -17.78 6.41 6.79
N ASP A 102 -18.52 5.60 7.55
CA ASP A 102 -19.09 6.01 8.84
C ASP A 102 -18.53 5.16 9.99
N PHE A 103 -17.95 5.84 10.98
CA PHE A 103 -17.25 5.23 12.11
C PHE A 103 -17.92 5.54 13.46
N CYS A 104 -19.19 5.95 13.42
CA CYS A 104 -19.97 6.17 14.63
C CYS A 104 -20.17 4.85 15.40
N HIS A 105 -19.87 4.86 16.70
CA HIS A 105 -20.01 3.68 17.54
C HIS A 105 -20.61 4.04 18.90
N SER A 106 -21.80 3.52 19.20
CA SER A 106 -22.59 3.92 20.37
C SER A 106 -21.95 3.59 21.72
N GLU A 107 -21.27 2.45 21.83
CA GLU A 107 -20.69 2.00 23.11
C GLU A 107 -19.28 2.55 23.36
N LYS A 108 -18.43 2.55 22.33
CA LYS A 108 -17.00 2.93 22.44
C LYS A 108 -16.76 4.41 22.16
N GLY A 109 -17.68 5.07 21.47
CA GLY A 109 -17.41 6.34 20.80
C GLY A 109 -16.53 6.13 19.57
N GLU A 110 -16.61 7.08 18.64
CA GLU A 110 -15.91 7.04 17.35
C GLU A 110 -14.38 7.03 17.51
N ALA A 111 -13.84 7.78 18.47
CA ALA A 111 -12.39 7.90 18.66
C ALA A 111 -11.75 6.57 19.10
N LEU A 112 -12.31 5.89 20.11
CA LEU A 112 -11.78 4.60 20.57
C LEU A 112 -11.98 3.52 19.51
N HIS A 113 -13.17 3.49 18.88
CA HIS A 113 -13.46 2.53 17.81
C HIS A 113 -12.47 2.65 16.65
N ALA A 114 -12.17 3.87 16.19
CA ALA A 114 -11.22 4.10 15.11
C ALA A 114 -9.78 3.68 15.47
N MET A 115 -9.33 3.92 16.71
CA MET A 115 -7.97 3.50 17.12
C MET A 115 -7.85 1.99 17.28
N GLU A 116 -8.90 1.31 17.73
CA GLU A 116 -8.92 -0.16 17.75
C GLU A 116 -8.93 -0.74 16.32
N LEU A 117 -9.66 -0.10 15.40
CA LEU A 117 -9.64 -0.47 13.99
C LEU A 117 -8.24 -0.26 13.40
N ALA A 118 -7.63 0.90 13.62
CA ALA A 118 -6.26 1.18 13.19
C ALA A 118 -5.29 0.13 13.75
N LEU A 119 -5.34 -0.16 15.06
CA LEU A 119 -4.52 -1.20 15.67
C LEU A 119 -4.76 -2.59 15.07
N ALA A 120 -5.97 -2.89 14.60
CA ALA A 120 -6.27 -4.17 13.96
C ALA A 120 -5.75 -4.24 12.51
N LEU A 121 -5.65 -3.11 11.81
CA LEU A 121 -5.07 -3.02 10.47
C LEU A 121 -3.54 -3.14 10.49
N GLU A 122 -2.90 -2.64 11.55
CA GLU A 122 -1.44 -2.68 11.74
C GLU A 122 -0.87 -4.02 12.24
N LYS A 123 -1.73 -5.02 12.51
CA LYS A 123 -1.33 -6.32 13.09
C LYS A 123 -1.17 -7.42 12.06
#